data_AF-A0A9Q4PZ39-F1
#
_entry.id   AF-A0A9Q4PZ39-F1
#
_cell.length_a   1.000
_cell.length_b   1.000
_cell.length_c   1.000
_cell.angle_alpha   90.00
_cell.angle_beta   90.00
_cell.angle_gamma   90.00
#
_symmetry.space_group_name_H-M   'P 1'
#
loop_
_entity.id
_entity.type
_entity.pdbx_description
1 polymer ?
#
loop_
_entity_poly.entity_id
_entity_poly.type
_entity_poly.pdbx_seq_one_letter_code
_entity_poly.pdbx_strand_id
1 'polypeptide(L)'
;MQSSNKLLQSIGIPFTALLSVVFALLLVSFPIGIYVFFETDIGGDINYELPLTHLDLFKGTELYQTPSDVSIGDTFVVLWAVYLVLFVIALLGPKKDFLKALSPVISFGKYDAGLNHMIGITKWFSILILISALINFVQEGMGFDIVPPTADNDLVQFFYVSLAPLVEEFGFRLILLGIPLFAMYSSRPSAKYFVKCLWMPANLDITDPKKALFLIVFVGALFGFAHIAFGDSWSEGKFAQATASGIILGWVYLRYGFIASLLIHWATNYFVFSYANFISQINEISIEDAFSHSLMSTLEILLLIAGVFSICILFVNRFYSKKESALEV
;
A
#
# COMPACT_ATOMS: atom_id res chain seq x y z
N MET A 1 12.23 27.25 20.61
CA MET A 1 11.45 27.11 19.36
C MET A 1 12.29 27.30 18.09
N GLN A 2 13.14 28.34 17.97
CA GLN A 2 13.88 28.62 16.72
C GLN A 2 14.87 27.52 16.25
N SER A 3 15.62 26.89 17.15
CA SER A 3 16.57 25.80 16.79
C SER A 3 15.87 24.48 16.43
N SER A 4 14.74 24.19 17.08
CA SER A 4 13.86 23.04 16.82
C SER A 4 13.32 23.05 15.38
N ASN A 5 12.82 24.21 14.95
CA ASN A 5 12.26 24.35 13.60
C ASN A 5 13.34 24.22 12.52
N LYS A 6 14.58 24.64 12.80
CA LYS A 6 15.70 24.49 11.86
C LYS A 6 16.10 23.04 11.62
N LEU A 7 16.11 22.18 12.66
CA LEU A 7 16.39 20.76 12.48
C LEU A 7 15.28 20.05 11.71
N LEU A 8 14.02 20.31 12.06
CA LEU A 8 12.87 19.73 11.36
C LEU A 8 12.81 20.20 9.91
N GLN A 9 13.16 21.46 9.65
CA GLN A 9 13.27 21.99 8.28
C GLN A 9 14.43 21.35 7.51
N SER A 10 15.61 21.18 8.12
CA SER A 10 16.78 20.55 7.48
C SER A 10 16.51 19.10 7.04
N ILE A 11 15.81 18.31 7.86
CA ILE A 11 15.38 16.94 7.52
C ILE A 11 14.13 16.97 6.64
N GLY A 12 13.27 17.96 6.82
CA GLY A 12 12.00 18.13 6.13
C GLY A 12 12.17 18.38 4.64
N ILE A 13 13.18 19.16 4.22
CA ILE A 13 13.47 19.41 2.80
C ILE A 13 13.74 18.11 2.03
N PRO A 14 14.77 17.30 2.35
CA PRO A 14 15.02 16.04 1.64
C PRO A 14 13.86 15.06 1.78
N PHE A 15 13.18 15.01 2.94
CA PHE A 15 11.97 14.21 3.12
C PHE A 15 10.87 14.60 2.12
N THR A 16 10.53 15.88 2.00
CA THR A 16 9.49 16.33 1.05
C THR A 16 9.88 16.13 -0.41
N ALA A 17 11.16 16.28 -0.75
CA ALA A 17 11.67 15.97 -2.08
C ALA A 17 11.49 14.48 -2.40
N LEU A 18 11.89 13.59 -1.50
CA LEU A 18 11.72 12.14 -1.66
C LEU A 18 10.25 11.75 -1.79
N LEU A 19 9.36 12.29 -0.95
CA LEU A 19 7.92 12.02 -1.08
C LEU A 19 7.37 12.50 -2.44
N SER A 20 7.88 13.61 -2.97
CA SER A 20 7.46 14.12 -4.27
C SER A 20 7.92 13.21 -5.41
N VAL A 21 9.13 12.63 -5.30
CA VAL A 21 9.61 11.64 -6.27
C VAL A 21 8.80 10.35 -6.19
N VAL A 22 8.56 9.82 -4.98
CA VAL A 22 7.69 8.64 -4.79
C VAL A 22 6.29 8.89 -5.34
N PHE A 23 5.71 10.07 -5.09
CA PHE A 23 4.44 10.47 -5.69
C PHE A 23 4.47 10.44 -7.22
N ALA A 24 5.50 11.01 -7.85
CA ALA A 24 5.64 11.02 -9.31
C ALA A 24 5.75 9.60 -9.87
N LEU A 25 6.49 8.72 -9.21
CA LEU A 25 6.61 7.31 -9.58
C LEU A 25 5.25 6.59 -9.47
N LEU A 26 4.49 6.81 -8.39
CA LEU A 26 3.13 6.26 -8.25
C LEU A 26 2.17 6.80 -9.32
N LEU A 27 2.32 8.05 -9.73
CA LEU A 27 1.50 8.63 -10.80
C LEU A 27 1.84 8.00 -12.16
N VAL A 28 3.14 7.80 -12.43
CA VAL A 28 3.63 7.24 -13.70
C VAL A 28 3.34 5.75 -13.82
N SER A 29 3.16 5.00 -12.73
CA SER A 29 2.77 3.59 -12.81
C SER A 29 1.37 3.39 -13.41
N PHE A 30 0.46 4.36 -13.32
CA PHE A 30 -0.88 4.25 -13.94
C PHE A 30 -0.80 4.04 -15.46
N PRO A 31 -0.17 4.94 -16.26
CA PRO A 31 -0.02 4.73 -17.70
C PRO A 31 0.91 3.56 -18.04
N ILE A 32 1.95 3.30 -17.23
CA ILE A 32 2.83 2.13 -17.47
C ILE A 32 2.03 0.84 -17.37
N GLY A 33 1.22 0.65 -16.32
CA GLY A 33 0.47 -0.58 -16.14
C GLY A 33 -0.60 -0.79 -17.22
N ILE A 34 -1.26 0.27 -17.71
CA ILE A 34 -2.14 0.16 -18.90
C ILE A 34 -1.34 -0.28 -20.12
N TYR A 35 -0.21 0.38 -20.39
CA TYR A 35 0.62 0.05 -21.55
C TYR A 35 1.09 -1.41 -21.51
N VAL A 36 1.61 -1.86 -20.36
CA VAL A 36 2.01 -3.25 -20.16
C VAL A 36 0.84 -4.20 -20.39
N PHE A 37 -0.33 -3.91 -19.82
CA PHE A 37 -1.46 -4.85 -19.87
C PHE A 37 -2.07 -5.01 -21.27
N PHE A 38 -2.12 -3.94 -22.07
CA PHE A 38 -2.82 -3.93 -23.36
C PHE A 38 -1.93 -3.90 -24.60
N GLU A 39 -0.73 -3.34 -24.49
CA GLU A 39 0.13 -3.03 -25.65
C GLU A 39 1.40 -3.90 -25.69
N THR A 40 1.61 -4.79 -24.71
CA THR A 40 2.77 -5.69 -24.67
C THR A 40 2.36 -7.16 -24.73
N ASP A 41 3.31 -8.03 -25.04
CA ASP A 41 3.12 -9.48 -25.12
C ASP A 41 3.37 -10.18 -23.77
N ILE A 42 3.05 -9.51 -22.66
CA ILE A 42 3.23 -10.03 -21.30
C ILE A 42 2.52 -11.38 -21.08
N GLY A 43 1.43 -11.65 -21.80
CA GLY A 43 0.69 -12.91 -21.69
C GLY A 43 1.07 -13.98 -22.71
N GLY A 44 1.95 -13.69 -23.69
CA GLY A 44 2.30 -14.61 -24.77
C GLY A 44 1.07 -15.15 -25.49
N ASP A 45 0.80 -16.45 -25.33
CA ASP A 45 -0.36 -17.12 -25.95
C ASP A 45 -1.73 -16.63 -25.43
N ILE A 46 -1.75 -15.92 -24.29
CA ILE A 46 -2.96 -15.36 -23.66
C ILE A 46 -2.90 -13.83 -23.73
N ASN A 47 -4.03 -13.19 -24.03
CA ASN A 47 -4.14 -11.73 -24.06
C ASN A 47 -5.25 -11.20 -23.14
N TYR A 48 -5.46 -9.89 -23.14
CA TYR A 48 -6.46 -9.23 -22.29
C TYR A 48 -7.92 -9.61 -22.62
N GLU A 49 -8.18 -10.25 -23.76
CA GLU A 49 -9.51 -10.73 -24.17
C GLU A 49 -9.89 -12.04 -23.47
N LEU A 50 -8.99 -12.65 -22.68
CA LEU A 50 -9.30 -13.85 -21.89
C LEU A 50 -10.60 -13.62 -21.10
N PRO A 51 -11.63 -14.48 -21.28
CA PRO A 51 -12.88 -14.29 -20.54
C PRO A 51 -12.63 -14.46 -19.04
N LEU A 52 -13.22 -13.57 -18.23
CA LEU A 52 -13.02 -13.54 -16.79
C LEU A 52 -13.34 -14.90 -16.12
N THR A 53 -14.32 -15.62 -16.67
CA THR A 53 -14.74 -16.95 -16.20
C THR A 53 -13.68 -18.03 -16.37
N HIS A 54 -12.68 -17.85 -17.23
CA HIS A 54 -11.60 -18.83 -17.43
C HIS A 54 -10.43 -18.66 -16.46
N LEU A 55 -10.49 -17.69 -15.55
CA LEU A 55 -9.54 -17.56 -14.45
C LEU A 55 -9.62 -18.75 -13.49
N ASP A 56 -8.50 -19.13 -12.88
CA ASP A 56 -8.43 -20.26 -11.92
C ASP A 56 -9.40 -20.13 -10.76
N LEU A 57 -9.77 -18.90 -10.37
CA LEU A 57 -10.81 -18.63 -9.36
C LEU A 57 -12.14 -19.33 -9.65
N PHE A 58 -12.50 -19.50 -10.92
CA PHE A 58 -13.75 -20.13 -11.35
C PHE A 58 -13.57 -21.60 -11.73
N LYS A 59 -12.34 -22.12 -11.73
CA LYS A 59 -12.04 -23.51 -12.12
C LYS A 59 -12.85 -24.49 -11.27
N GLY A 60 -13.58 -25.38 -11.95
CA GLY A 60 -14.47 -26.34 -11.29
C GLY A 60 -15.86 -25.82 -10.90
N THR A 61 -16.18 -24.56 -11.23
CA THR A 61 -17.54 -24.00 -11.10
C THR A 61 -18.29 -24.09 -12.43
N GLU A 62 -19.63 -24.06 -12.39
CA GLU A 62 -20.47 -24.01 -13.60
C GLU A 62 -20.19 -22.76 -14.46
N LEU A 63 -19.65 -21.70 -13.85
CA LEU A 63 -19.31 -20.45 -14.53
C LEU A 63 -18.08 -20.60 -15.45
N TYR A 64 -17.16 -21.52 -15.16
CA TYR A 64 -15.89 -21.66 -15.90
C TYR A 64 -16.06 -21.87 -17.40
N GLN A 65 -17.09 -22.62 -17.78
CA GLN A 65 -17.38 -22.95 -19.18
C GLN A 65 -18.51 -22.09 -19.76
N THR A 66 -19.02 -21.13 -18.98
CA THR A 66 -20.07 -20.23 -19.45
C THR A 66 -19.42 -19.14 -20.30
N PRO A 67 -19.88 -18.92 -21.54
CA PRO A 67 -19.44 -17.78 -22.33
C PRO A 67 -19.71 -16.48 -21.55
N SER A 68 -18.64 -15.74 -21.27
CA SER A 68 -18.71 -14.43 -20.65
C SER A 68 -18.27 -13.40 -21.68
N ASP A 69 -19.11 -12.40 -21.90
CA ASP A 69 -18.74 -11.23 -22.72
C ASP A 69 -17.77 -10.30 -21.97
N VAL A 70 -17.53 -10.55 -20.69
CA VAL A 70 -16.60 -9.79 -19.85
C VAL A 70 -15.22 -10.46 -19.85
N SER A 71 -14.23 -9.73 -20.33
CA SER A 71 -12.82 -10.12 -20.34
C SER A 71 -12.07 -9.69 -19.07
N ILE A 72 -10.87 -10.22 -18.86
CA ILE A 72 -9.95 -9.72 -17.83
C ILE A 72 -9.55 -8.27 -18.09
N GLY A 73 -9.45 -7.85 -19.36
CA GLY A 73 -9.18 -6.47 -19.77
C GLY A 73 -10.27 -5.49 -19.32
N ASP A 74 -11.53 -5.84 -19.51
CA ASP A 74 -12.66 -5.01 -19.07
C ASP A 74 -12.62 -4.80 -17.55
N THR A 75 -12.38 -5.89 -16.82
CA THR A 75 -12.28 -5.84 -15.36
C THR A 75 -11.07 -5.04 -14.90
N PHE A 76 -9.92 -5.19 -15.58
CA PHE A 76 -8.70 -4.44 -15.29
C PHE A 76 -8.91 -2.93 -15.47
N VAL A 77 -9.59 -2.48 -16.54
CA VAL A 77 -9.92 -1.06 -16.74
C VAL A 77 -10.79 -0.52 -15.61
N VAL A 78 -11.78 -1.29 -15.14
CA VAL A 78 -12.61 -0.90 -13.99
C VAL A 78 -11.75 -0.75 -12.73
N LEU A 79 -10.89 -1.73 -12.43
CA LEU A 79 -9.97 -1.68 -11.29
C LEU A 79 -9.05 -0.46 -11.37
N TRP A 80 -8.44 -0.24 -12.54
CA TRP A 80 -7.57 0.90 -12.80
C TRP A 80 -8.29 2.24 -12.57
N ALA A 81 -9.52 2.37 -13.09
CA ALA A 81 -10.34 3.58 -12.91
C ALA A 81 -10.69 3.83 -11.44
N VAL A 82 -11.02 2.77 -10.68
CA VAL A 82 -11.27 2.86 -9.24
C VAL A 82 -10.02 3.38 -8.51
N TYR A 83 -8.85 2.80 -8.77
CA TYR A 83 -7.61 3.27 -8.14
C TYR A 83 -7.26 4.69 -8.54
N LEU A 84 -7.47 5.09 -9.81
CA LEU A 84 -7.22 6.45 -10.27
C LEU A 84 -8.11 7.46 -9.54
N VAL A 85 -9.41 7.16 -9.41
CA VAL A 85 -10.36 8.02 -8.68
C VAL A 85 -9.92 8.17 -7.22
N LEU A 86 -9.56 7.06 -6.57
CA LEU A 86 -9.06 7.10 -5.19
C LEU A 86 -7.74 7.86 -5.05
N PHE A 87 -6.84 7.72 -6.03
CA PHE A 87 -5.57 8.45 -6.09
C PHE A 87 -5.78 9.95 -6.22
N VAL A 88 -6.72 10.38 -7.07
CA VAL A 88 -7.12 11.79 -7.20
C VAL A 88 -7.74 12.32 -5.91
N ILE A 89 -8.61 11.54 -5.24
CA ILE A 89 -9.15 11.91 -3.93
C ILE A 89 -8.00 12.09 -2.92
N ALA A 90 -7.04 11.17 -2.89
CA ALA A 90 -5.90 11.25 -1.99
C ALA A 90 -5.00 12.46 -2.27
N LEU A 91 -4.82 12.83 -3.54
CA LEU A 91 -4.08 14.01 -3.99
C LEU A 91 -4.73 15.32 -3.53
N LEU A 92 -6.05 15.42 -3.63
CA LEU A 92 -6.80 16.65 -3.33
C LEU A 92 -6.94 16.92 -1.82
N GLY A 93 -6.84 15.90 -0.97
CA GLY A 93 -6.73 16.09 0.48
C GLY A 93 -7.53 15.10 1.31
N PRO A 94 -7.57 15.35 2.62
CA PRO A 94 -8.84 15.67 3.23
C PRO A 94 -8.93 17.13 3.66
N LYS A 95 -7.82 17.87 3.75
CA LYS A 95 -7.79 19.29 4.17
C LYS A 95 -7.10 20.21 3.16
N LYS A 96 -5.97 19.77 2.60
CA LYS A 96 -5.19 20.51 1.60
C LYS A 96 -4.76 19.57 0.49
N ASP A 97 -4.55 20.11 -0.71
CA ASP A 97 -3.87 19.37 -1.77
C ASP A 97 -2.42 19.05 -1.39
N PHE A 98 -1.83 18.06 -2.07
CA PHE A 98 -0.51 17.52 -1.75
C PHE A 98 0.59 18.58 -1.74
N LEU A 99 0.67 19.43 -2.77
CA LEU A 99 1.71 20.45 -2.87
C LEU A 99 1.58 21.50 -1.75
N LYS A 100 0.37 21.97 -1.44
CA LYS A 100 0.12 22.88 -0.31
C LYS A 100 0.36 22.23 1.04
N ALA A 101 0.26 20.91 1.15
CA ALA A 101 0.54 20.18 2.38
C ALA A 101 2.05 19.98 2.63
N LEU A 102 2.89 20.00 1.58
CA LEU A 102 4.36 19.97 1.71
C LEU A 102 4.97 21.33 2.09
N SER A 103 4.38 22.43 1.63
CA SER A 103 4.91 23.80 1.84
C SER A 103 5.24 24.13 3.31
N PRO A 104 4.39 23.84 4.32
CA PRO A 104 4.70 24.15 5.71
C PRO A 104 5.93 23.42 6.26
N VAL A 105 6.23 22.22 5.76
CA VAL A 105 7.41 21.44 6.14
C VAL A 105 8.66 22.15 5.64
N ILE A 106 8.65 22.57 4.37
CA ILE A 106 9.77 23.23 3.71
C ILE A 106 10.00 24.64 4.27
N SER A 107 8.95 25.43 4.43
CA SER A 107 9.06 26.85 4.79
C SER A 107 9.24 27.07 6.29
N PHE A 108 8.65 26.22 7.13
CA PHE A 108 8.55 26.46 8.57
C PHE A 108 8.98 25.27 9.45
N GLY A 109 9.36 24.13 8.85
CA GLY A 109 9.63 22.92 9.62
C GLY A 109 8.40 22.46 10.42
N LYS A 110 7.19 22.60 9.85
CA LYS A 110 5.94 22.15 10.47
C LYS A 110 5.37 20.97 9.71
N TYR A 111 5.47 19.79 10.32
CA TYR A 111 4.96 18.54 9.74
C TYR A 111 3.62 18.16 10.37
N ASP A 112 2.59 18.06 9.52
CA ASP A 112 1.29 17.48 9.88
C ASP A 112 0.85 16.49 8.80
N ALA A 113 0.94 15.21 9.14
CA ALA A 113 0.56 14.11 8.28
C ALA A 113 -0.96 14.07 7.98
N GLY A 114 -1.78 14.73 8.80
CA GLY A 114 -3.24 14.74 8.66
C GLY A 114 -3.77 15.78 7.67
N LEU A 115 -2.90 16.55 7.02
CA LEU A 115 -3.30 17.56 6.03
C LEU A 115 -3.72 16.96 4.69
N ASN A 116 -3.10 15.84 4.29
CA ASN A 116 -3.27 15.24 2.97
C ASN A 116 -3.03 13.71 3.03
N HIS A 117 -3.88 12.92 2.37
CA HIS A 117 -3.74 11.46 2.36
C HIS A 117 -2.46 11.01 1.63
N MET A 118 -2.06 11.68 0.55
CA MET A 118 -0.88 11.34 -0.24
C MET A 118 0.43 11.47 0.54
N ILE A 119 0.52 12.40 1.49
CA ILE A 119 1.66 12.45 2.44
C ILE A 119 1.69 11.19 3.31
N GLY A 120 0.51 10.73 3.77
CA GLY A 120 0.38 9.49 4.51
C GLY A 120 0.81 8.29 3.67
N ILE A 121 0.29 8.18 2.45
CA ILE A 121 0.54 7.09 1.50
C ILE A 121 2.03 6.99 1.16
N THR A 122 2.63 8.04 0.61
CA THR A 122 4.03 8.00 0.17
C THR A 122 5.01 7.72 1.32
N LYS A 123 4.76 8.31 2.50
CA LYS A 123 5.55 8.06 3.71
C LYS A 123 5.43 6.62 4.19
N TRP A 124 4.21 6.14 4.41
CA TRP A 124 4.00 4.81 5.00
C TRP A 124 4.29 3.68 4.02
N PHE A 125 4.09 3.90 2.73
CA PHE A 125 4.59 3.01 1.68
C PHE A 125 6.11 2.86 1.77
N SER A 126 6.85 3.96 1.83
CA SER A 126 8.32 3.91 1.95
C SER A 126 8.78 3.23 3.26
N ILE A 127 8.08 3.48 4.37
CA ILE A 127 8.33 2.78 5.65
C ILE A 127 8.06 1.28 5.53
N LEU A 128 6.97 0.88 4.85
CA LEU A 128 6.61 -0.51 4.64
C LEU A 128 7.69 -1.22 3.83
N ILE A 129 8.15 -0.64 2.72
CA ILE A 129 9.23 -1.20 1.89
C ILE A 129 10.53 -1.33 2.70
N LEU A 130 10.89 -0.32 3.49
CA LEU A 130 12.07 -0.39 4.36
C LEU A 130 11.98 -1.52 5.39
N ILE A 131 10.85 -1.63 6.10
CA ILE A 131 10.66 -2.69 7.10
C ILE A 131 10.66 -4.07 6.43
N SER A 132 10.00 -4.17 5.28
CA SER A 132 9.98 -5.37 4.44
C SER A 132 11.39 -5.83 4.06
N ALA A 133 12.23 -4.93 3.53
CA ALA A 133 13.60 -5.24 3.14
C ALA A 133 14.47 -5.63 4.35
N LEU A 134 14.31 -4.94 5.49
CA LEU A 134 15.02 -5.29 6.73
C LEU A 134 14.63 -6.67 7.25
N ILE A 135 13.35 -7.03 7.17
CA ILE A 135 12.86 -8.35 7.55
C ILE A 135 13.45 -9.40 6.60
N ASN A 136 13.37 -9.18 5.30
CA ASN A 136 13.91 -10.10 4.30
C ASN A 136 15.42 -10.36 4.53
N PHE A 137 16.20 -9.29 4.71
CA PHE A 137 17.63 -9.38 5.02
C PHE A 137 17.93 -10.23 6.26
N VAL A 138 17.13 -10.09 7.33
CA VAL A 138 17.28 -10.90 8.55
C VAL A 138 16.87 -12.36 8.32
N GLN A 139 15.79 -12.59 7.58
CA GLN A 139 15.25 -13.93 7.30
C GLN A 139 16.16 -14.76 6.41
N GLU A 140 16.69 -14.19 5.33
CA GLU A 140 17.68 -14.82 4.46
C GLU A 140 18.93 -15.21 5.26
N GLY A 141 19.39 -14.35 6.18
CA GLY A 141 20.50 -14.65 7.09
C GLY A 141 20.24 -15.82 8.05
N MET A 142 18.98 -16.21 8.23
CA MET A 142 18.56 -17.38 9.02
C MET A 142 18.18 -18.59 8.15
N GLY A 143 18.32 -18.49 6.82
CA GLY A 143 17.98 -19.56 5.86
C GLY A 143 16.48 -19.67 5.54
N PHE A 144 15.69 -18.62 5.76
CA PHE A 144 14.29 -18.56 5.35
C PHE A 144 14.15 -17.76 4.06
N ASP A 145 13.99 -18.45 2.93
CA ASP A 145 13.78 -17.81 1.64
C ASP A 145 12.31 -17.42 1.44
N ILE A 146 12.07 -16.25 0.86
CA ILE A 146 10.74 -15.77 0.46
C ILE A 146 10.51 -16.14 -1.00
N VAL A 147 9.77 -17.21 -1.24
CA VAL A 147 9.48 -17.72 -2.59
C VAL A 147 8.04 -17.34 -2.94
N PRO A 148 7.81 -16.63 -4.06
CA PRO A 148 6.47 -16.32 -4.54
C PRO A 148 5.74 -17.58 -5.00
N PRO A 149 4.39 -17.57 -5.02
CA PRO A 149 3.64 -18.64 -5.65
C PRO A 149 3.93 -18.68 -7.16
N THR A 150 3.89 -19.88 -7.73
CA THR A 150 4.06 -20.07 -9.17
C THR A 150 2.87 -19.46 -9.91
N ALA A 151 3.14 -18.62 -10.89
CA ALA A 151 2.13 -18.12 -11.81
C ALA A 151 2.31 -18.77 -13.18
N ASP A 152 1.23 -19.28 -13.75
CA ASP A 152 1.25 -19.91 -15.07
C ASP A 152 1.43 -18.89 -16.21
N ASN A 153 1.06 -17.62 -15.96
CA ASN A 153 1.07 -16.56 -16.96
C ASN A 153 1.22 -15.17 -16.32
N ASP A 154 2.14 -14.35 -16.84
CA ASP A 154 2.48 -13.05 -16.25
C ASP A 154 1.35 -12.01 -16.41
N LEU A 155 0.55 -12.07 -17.49
CA LEU A 155 -0.64 -11.21 -17.65
C LEU A 155 -1.69 -11.52 -16.59
N VAL A 156 -1.98 -12.80 -16.39
CA VAL A 156 -2.94 -13.27 -15.38
C VAL A 156 -2.43 -12.96 -13.97
N GLN A 157 -1.13 -13.14 -13.72
CA GLN A 157 -0.50 -12.74 -12.48
C GLN A 157 -0.67 -11.23 -12.24
N PHE A 158 -0.36 -10.40 -13.25
CA PHE A 158 -0.47 -8.95 -13.14
C PHE A 158 -1.91 -8.51 -12.89
N PHE A 159 -2.89 -9.18 -13.48
CA PHE A 159 -4.31 -8.98 -13.18
C PHE A 159 -4.62 -9.29 -11.70
N TYR A 160 -4.23 -10.47 -11.20
CA TYR A 160 -4.52 -10.89 -9.83
C TYR A 160 -3.87 -9.98 -8.79
N VAL A 161 -2.60 -9.60 -8.96
CA VAL A 161 -1.94 -8.68 -8.02
C VAL A 161 -2.56 -7.28 -8.07
N SER A 162 -3.20 -6.89 -9.17
CA SER A 162 -3.95 -5.63 -9.29
C SER A 162 -5.31 -5.69 -8.58
N LEU A 163 -5.97 -6.85 -8.60
CA LEU A 163 -7.24 -7.11 -7.93
C LEU A 163 -7.07 -7.30 -6.40
N ALA A 164 -6.00 -7.98 -5.99
CA ALA A 164 -5.76 -8.42 -4.62
C ALA A 164 -5.90 -7.31 -3.56
N PRO A 165 -5.34 -6.09 -3.73
CA PRO A 165 -5.48 -5.03 -2.73
C PRO A 165 -6.94 -4.68 -2.41
N LEU A 166 -7.84 -4.65 -3.41
CA LEU A 166 -9.25 -4.37 -3.16
C LEU A 166 -9.93 -5.47 -2.35
N VAL A 167 -9.68 -6.73 -2.72
CA VAL A 167 -10.29 -7.90 -2.06
C VAL A 167 -9.76 -8.05 -0.64
N GLU A 168 -8.44 -7.98 -0.48
CA GLU A 168 -7.79 -8.16 0.81
C GLU A 168 -8.07 -7.00 1.77
N GLU A 169 -8.03 -5.75 1.33
CA GLU A 169 -8.35 -4.63 2.20
C GLU A 169 -9.83 -4.62 2.59
N PHE A 170 -10.73 -5.06 1.71
CA PHE A 170 -12.13 -5.27 2.08
C PHE A 170 -12.27 -6.28 3.22
N GLY A 171 -11.65 -7.46 3.09
CA GLY A 171 -11.68 -8.50 4.12
C GLY A 171 -10.98 -8.08 5.42
N PHE A 172 -9.71 -7.69 5.34
CA PHE A 172 -8.91 -7.43 6.54
C PHE A 172 -9.18 -6.07 7.18
N ARG A 173 -9.42 -5.01 6.39
CA ARG A 173 -9.55 -3.64 6.95
C ARG A 173 -10.99 -3.30 7.23
N LEU A 174 -11.93 -3.61 6.33
CA LEU A 174 -13.34 -3.31 6.60
C LEU A 174 -13.97 -4.35 7.53
N ILE A 175 -13.91 -5.64 7.16
CA ILE A 175 -14.59 -6.70 7.92
C ILE A 175 -13.86 -7.01 9.23
N LEU A 176 -12.58 -7.39 9.18
CA LEU A 176 -11.88 -7.90 10.38
C LEU A 176 -11.38 -6.80 11.34
N LEU A 177 -11.21 -5.57 10.86
CA LEU A 177 -10.72 -4.46 11.68
C LEU A 177 -11.78 -3.37 11.88
N GLY A 178 -12.39 -2.86 10.81
CA GLY A 178 -13.36 -1.77 10.83
C GLY A 178 -14.62 -2.09 11.61
N ILE A 179 -15.26 -3.23 11.34
CA ILE A 179 -16.48 -3.64 12.04
C ILE A 179 -16.22 -3.85 13.55
N PRO A 180 -15.18 -4.59 13.98
CA PRO A 180 -14.89 -4.72 15.41
C PRO A 180 -14.55 -3.39 16.08
N LEU A 181 -13.76 -2.52 15.44
CA LEU A 181 -13.48 -1.18 15.98
C LEU A 181 -14.78 -0.37 16.16
N PHE A 182 -15.69 -0.42 15.19
CA PHE A 182 -16.98 0.23 15.32
C PHE A 182 -17.80 -0.37 16.47
N ALA A 183 -17.87 -1.70 16.57
CA ALA A 183 -18.61 -2.38 17.65
C ALA A 183 -18.07 -2.02 19.05
N MET A 184 -16.75 -1.79 19.17
CA MET A 184 -16.10 -1.47 20.43
C MET A 184 -16.22 0.01 20.82
N TYR A 185 -16.19 0.94 19.86
CA TYR A 185 -16.01 2.37 20.13
C TYR A 185 -17.10 3.28 19.55
N SER A 186 -18.13 2.73 18.90
CA SER A 186 -19.23 3.54 18.39
C SER A 186 -20.09 4.07 19.53
N SER A 187 -20.32 5.38 19.52
CA SER A 187 -21.22 6.07 20.46
C SER A 187 -22.66 6.16 19.95
N ARG A 188 -22.94 5.73 18.70
CA ARG A 188 -24.24 5.94 18.04
C ARG A 188 -24.60 4.80 17.09
N PRO A 189 -25.80 4.21 17.20
CA PRO A 189 -26.30 3.23 16.25
C PRO A 189 -26.88 3.94 15.02
N SER A 190 -26.03 4.23 14.02
CA SER A 190 -26.47 4.84 12.76
C SER A 190 -25.71 4.24 11.58
N ALA A 191 -26.44 3.79 10.55
CA ALA A 191 -25.83 3.25 9.34
C ALA A 191 -24.92 4.25 8.61
N LYS A 192 -25.32 5.53 8.57
CA LYS A 192 -24.47 6.61 8.00
C LYS A 192 -23.18 6.79 8.79
N TYR A 193 -23.27 6.73 10.13
CA TYR A 193 -22.10 6.84 10.99
C TYR A 193 -21.19 5.61 10.86
N PHE A 194 -21.78 4.42 10.75
CA PHE A 194 -21.07 3.17 10.48
C PHE A 194 -20.22 3.24 9.21
N VAL A 195 -20.82 3.59 8.07
CA VAL A 195 -20.08 3.74 6.80
C VAL A 195 -18.99 4.81 6.92
N LYS A 196 -19.28 5.94 7.59
CA LYS A 196 -18.30 7.00 7.83
C LYS A 196 -17.10 6.50 8.66
N CYS A 197 -17.34 5.68 9.68
CA CYS A 197 -16.29 5.11 10.53
C CYS A 197 -15.51 4.00 9.84
N LEU A 198 -16.13 3.21 8.98
CA LEU A 198 -15.42 2.26 8.12
C LEU A 198 -14.50 2.99 7.13
N TRP A 199 -14.97 4.11 6.55
CA TRP A 199 -14.14 4.91 5.65
C TRP A 199 -12.99 5.62 6.38
N MET A 200 -13.28 6.13 7.59
CA MET A 200 -12.34 6.89 8.41
C MET A 200 -12.53 6.53 9.90
N PRO A 201 -11.82 5.50 10.39
CA PRO A 201 -11.91 5.02 11.77
C PRO A 201 -11.54 6.07 12.81
N ALA A 202 -10.76 7.08 12.43
CA ALA A 202 -10.42 8.22 13.29
C ALA A 202 -11.63 9.04 13.77
N ASN A 203 -12.83 8.82 13.22
CA ASN A 203 -14.07 9.40 13.75
C ASN A 203 -14.60 8.68 15.00
N LEU A 204 -14.11 7.48 15.32
CA LEU A 204 -14.46 6.74 16.53
C LEU A 204 -13.77 7.37 17.74
N ASP A 205 -14.47 7.35 18.88
CA ASP A 205 -13.91 7.82 20.15
C ASP A 205 -13.14 6.68 20.82
N ILE A 206 -11.89 6.51 20.39
CA ILE A 206 -11.01 5.44 20.88
C ILE A 206 -10.51 5.81 22.28
N THR A 207 -11.27 5.42 23.29
CA THR A 207 -10.97 5.66 24.70
C THR A 207 -9.82 4.79 25.22
N ASP A 208 -9.69 3.56 24.70
CA ASP A 208 -8.62 2.61 25.04
C ASP A 208 -7.79 2.25 23.81
N PRO A 209 -6.67 2.94 23.55
CA PRO A 209 -5.83 2.67 22.38
C PRO A 209 -5.12 1.32 22.44
N LYS A 210 -5.00 0.68 23.62
CA LYS A 210 -4.31 -0.62 23.74
C LYS A 210 -5.13 -1.73 23.09
N LYS A 211 -6.45 -1.72 23.30
CA LYS A 211 -7.38 -2.67 22.67
C LYS A 211 -7.38 -2.54 21.14
N ALA A 212 -7.41 -1.32 20.62
CA ALA A 212 -7.31 -1.07 19.18
C ALA A 212 -5.97 -1.56 18.61
N LEU A 213 -4.86 -1.31 19.31
CA LEU A 213 -3.54 -1.79 18.89
C LEU A 213 -3.45 -3.32 18.92
N PHE A 214 -3.99 -3.96 19.97
CA PHE A 214 -4.05 -5.42 20.06
C PHE A 214 -4.81 -6.01 18.86
N LEU A 215 -5.96 -5.44 18.53
CA LEU A 215 -6.74 -5.86 17.36
C LEU A 215 -5.96 -5.70 16.05
N ILE A 216 -5.25 -4.58 15.86
CA ILE A 216 -4.37 -4.38 14.69
C ILE A 216 -3.30 -5.46 14.61
N VAL A 217 -2.63 -5.77 15.73
CA VAL A 217 -1.59 -6.80 15.77
C VAL A 217 -2.17 -8.19 15.47
N PHE A 218 -3.32 -8.51 16.06
CA PHE A 218 -4.01 -9.76 15.83
C PHE A 218 -4.42 -9.94 14.36
N VAL A 219 -5.10 -8.94 13.78
CA VAL A 219 -5.50 -8.98 12.36
C VAL A 219 -4.29 -8.98 11.44
N GLY A 220 -3.21 -8.27 11.80
CA GLY A 220 -1.95 -8.31 11.07
C GLY A 220 -1.31 -9.70 11.05
N ALA A 221 -1.34 -10.44 12.17
CA ALA A 221 -0.86 -11.82 12.21
C ALA A 221 -1.75 -12.76 11.38
N LEU A 222 -3.08 -12.55 11.37
CA LEU A 222 -3.99 -13.29 10.47
C LEU A 222 -3.70 -12.99 9.00
N PHE A 223 -3.36 -11.74 8.66
CA PHE A 223 -2.96 -11.36 7.32
C PHE A 223 -1.69 -12.09 6.89
N GLY A 224 -0.67 -12.14 7.75
CA GLY A 224 0.55 -12.91 7.49
C GLY A 224 0.30 -14.41 7.37
N PHE A 225 -0.55 -14.97 8.22
CA PHE A 225 -0.95 -16.38 8.14
C PHE A 225 -1.65 -16.71 6.82
N ALA A 226 -2.56 -15.85 6.36
CA ALA A 226 -3.26 -16.04 5.08
C ALA A 226 -2.30 -16.09 3.87
N HIS A 227 -1.11 -15.49 3.96
CA HIS A 227 -0.12 -15.50 2.89
C HIS A 227 0.69 -16.80 2.81
N ILE A 228 0.57 -17.70 3.78
CA ILE A 228 1.31 -18.98 3.85
C ILE A 228 0.41 -20.22 4.03
N ALA A 229 -0.88 -20.03 4.31
CA ALA A 229 -1.76 -21.11 4.76
C ALA A 229 -2.60 -21.77 3.66
N PHE A 230 -2.62 -21.21 2.45
CA PHE A 230 -3.44 -21.71 1.33
C PHE A 230 -2.55 -22.37 0.27
N GLY A 231 -3.11 -23.24 -0.59
CA GLY A 231 -2.33 -24.12 -1.49
C GLY A 231 -1.32 -23.38 -2.36
N ASP A 232 -1.77 -22.37 -3.11
CA ASP A 232 -0.93 -21.57 -4.01
C ASP A 232 -0.38 -20.32 -3.30
N SER A 233 0.04 -20.48 -2.04
CA SER A 233 0.54 -19.37 -1.21
C SER A 233 2.07 -19.25 -1.25
N TRP A 234 2.59 -18.20 -0.62
CA TRP A 234 4.03 -17.98 -0.53
C TRP A 234 4.72 -19.00 0.39
N SER A 235 6.04 -19.11 0.30
CA SER A 235 6.82 -19.87 1.29
C SER A 235 6.62 -19.34 2.72
N GLU A 236 6.95 -20.17 3.72
CA GLU A 236 6.89 -19.79 5.15
C GLU A 236 7.68 -18.52 5.47
N GLY A 237 8.75 -18.24 4.71
CA GLY A 237 9.52 -17.00 4.80
C GLY A 237 8.67 -15.74 4.67
N LYS A 238 7.54 -15.78 3.95
CA LYS A 238 6.66 -14.61 3.77
C LYS A 238 5.94 -14.18 5.05
N PHE A 239 5.76 -15.07 6.03
CA PHE A 239 4.90 -14.84 7.19
C PHE A 239 5.26 -13.56 7.96
N ALA A 240 6.54 -13.35 8.26
CA ALA A 240 6.99 -12.20 9.06
C ALA A 240 6.82 -10.88 8.28
N GLN A 241 7.22 -10.85 7.01
CA GLN A 241 7.08 -9.70 6.11
C GLN A 241 5.61 -9.32 5.91
N ALA A 242 4.75 -10.31 5.64
CA ALA A 242 3.31 -10.10 5.46
C ALA A 242 2.63 -9.67 6.77
N THR A 243 3.00 -10.26 7.91
CA THR A 243 2.50 -9.84 9.23
C THR A 243 2.85 -8.37 9.51
N ALA A 244 4.10 -7.97 9.30
CA ALA A 244 4.55 -6.59 9.51
C ALA A 244 3.78 -5.62 8.60
N SER A 245 3.62 -5.96 7.32
CA SER A 245 2.83 -5.19 6.36
C SER A 245 1.37 -5.09 6.80
N GLY A 246 0.79 -6.20 7.27
CA GLY A 246 -0.54 -6.30 7.84
C GLY A 246 -0.79 -5.29 8.97
N ILE A 247 0.15 -5.24 9.93
CA ILE A 247 0.14 -4.32 11.07
C ILE A 247 0.27 -2.87 10.62
N ILE A 248 1.20 -2.57 9.70
CA ILE A 248 1.43 -1.21 9.19
C ILE A 248 0.17 -0.70 8.49
N LEU A 249 -0.40 -1.48 7.58
CA LEU A 249 -1.64 -1.15 6.87
C LEU A 249 -2.82 -1.00 7.84
N GLY A 250 -2.94 -1.87 8.85
CA GLY A 250 -3.97 -1.72 9.90
C GLY A 250 -3.82 -0.42 10.71
N TRP A 251 -2.59 -0.03 11.03
CA TRP A 251 -2.29 1.26 11.65
C TRP A 251 -2.61 2.44 10.73
N VAL A 252 -2.26 2.33 9.44
CA VAL A 252 -2.58 3.37 8.44
C VAL A 252 -4.09 3.51 8.29
N TYR A 253 -4.83 2.42 8.20
CA TYR A 253 -6.28 2.41 8.16
C TYR A 253 -6.89 3.16 9.36
N LEU A 254 -6.44 2.87 10.58
CA LEU A 254 -6.92 3.53 11.79
C LEU A 254 -6.68 5.05 11.75
N ARG A 255 -5.51 5.48 11.26
CA ARG A 255 -5.04 6.87 11.38
C ARG A 255 -5.35 7.76 10.18
N TYR A 256 -5.39 7.19 8.98
CA TYR A 256 -5.50 7.89 7.70
C TYR A 256 -6.68 7.41 6.85
N GLY A 257 -7.42 6.39 7.29
CA GLY A 257 -8.62 5.89 6.63
C GLY A 257 -8.36 4.84 5.55
N PHE A 258 -9.46 4.35 4.98
CA PHE A 258 -9.46 3.25 4.01
C PHE A 258 -8.67 3.56 2.74
N ILE A 259 -8.85 4.76 2.17
CA ILE A 259 -8.15 5.18 0.95
C ILE A 259 -6.63 5.06 1.10
N ALA A 260 -6.09 5.50 2.24
CA ALA A 260 -4.66 5.48 2.46
C ALA A 260 -4.11 4.06 2.60
N SER A 261 -4.79 3.18 3.34
CA SER A 261 -4.40 1.77 3.47
C SER A 261 -4.45 1.07 2.11
N LEU A 262 -5.56 1.25 1.39
CA LEU A 262 -5.77 0.62 0.08
C LEU A 262 -4.75 1.07 -0.96
N LEU A 263 -4.42 2.36 -1.03
CA LEU A 263 -3.44 2.85 -2.00
C LEU A 263 -1.99 2.47 -1.65
N ILE A 264 -1.66 2.23 -0.38
CA ILE A 264 -0.36 1.66 0.00
C ILE A 264 -0.26 0.21 -0.45
N HIS A 265 -1.32 -0.59 -0.24
CA HIS A 265 -1.34 -1.99 -0.67
C HIS A 265 -1.37 -2.09 -2.21
N TRP A 266 -2.14 -1.25 -2.89
CA TRP A 266 -2.06 -1.09 -4.34
C TRP A 266 -0.63 -0.77 -4.79
N ALA A 267 0.10 0.07 -4.05
CA ALA A 267 1.48 0.40 -4.37
C ALA A 267 2.44 -0.79 -4.18
N THR A 268 2.24 -1.67 -3.20
CA THR A 268 3.09 -2.87 -3.05
C THR A 268 2.86 -3.91 -4.13
N ASN A 269 1.73 -3.81 -4.86
CA ASN A 269 1.34 -4.76 -5.88
C ASN A 269 1.40 -4.13 -7.26
N TYR A 270 0.32 -3.46 -7.69
CA TYR A 270 0.18 -2.87 -9.02
C TYR A 270 1.38 -1.98 -9.40
N PHE A 271 1.81 -1.07 -8.53
CA PHE A 271 2.93 -0.17 -8.85
C PHE A 271 4.23 -0.96 -9.06
N VAL A 272 4.59 -1.86 -8.14
CA VAL A 272 5.81 -2.67 -8.25
C VAL A 272 5.78 -3.52 -9.53
N PHE A 273 4.68 -4.24 -9.77
CA PHE A 273 4.53 -5.11 -10.93
C PHE A 273 4.40 -4.34 -12.26
N SER A 274 3.88 -3.10 -12.26
CA SER A 274 3.87 -2.26 -13.46
C SER A 274 5.30 -1.98 -13.93
N TYR A 275 6.19 -1.60 -13.01
CA TYR A 275 7.59 -1.31 -13.35
C TYR A 275 8.37 -2.59 -13.68
N ALA A 276 8.20 -3.66 -12.91
CA ALA A 276 8.88 -4.93 -13.16
C ALA A 276 8.50 -5.51 -14.54
N ASN A 277 7.21 -5.57 -14.85
CA ASN A 277 6.75 -6.04 -16.16
C ASN A 277 7.18 -5.10 -17.29
N PHE A 278 7.12 -3.78 -17.10
CA PHE A 278 7.63 -2.86 -18.11
C PHE A 278 9.10 -3.11 -18.44
N ILE A 279 9.94 -3.34 -17.41
CA ILE A 279 11.36 -3.67 -17.59
C ILE A 279 11.54 -5.03 -18.27
N SER A 280 10.76 -6.03 -17.88
CA SER A 280 10.76 -7.35 -18.52
C SER A 280 10.47 -7.23 -20.02
N GLN A 281 9.39 -6.53 -20.38
CA GLN A 281 8.92 -6.42 -21.75
C GLN A 281 9.86 -5.60 -22.64
N ILE A 282 10.42 -4.48 -22.17
CA ILE A 282 11.33 -3.67 -22.98
C ILE A 282 12.72 -4.30 -23.16
N ASN A 283 13.12 -5.22 -22.28
CA ASN A 283 14.44 -5.89 -22.34
C ASN A 283 14.34 -7.36 -22.78
N GLU A 284 13.14 -7.88 -23.04
CA GLU A 284 12.89 -9.28 -23.42
C GLU A 284 13.50 -10.28 -22.40
N ILE A 285 13.38 -9.96 -21.11
CA ILE A 285 13.85 -10.81 -20.00
C ILE A 285 12.66 -11.34 -19.19
N SER A 286 12.87 -12.40 -18.40
CA SER A 286 11.84 -12.91 -17.51
C SER A 286 11.43 -11.86 -16.46
N ILE A 287 10.22 -11.98 -15.91
CA ILE A 287 9.77 -11.11 -14.82
C ILE A 287 10.67 -11.24 -13.57
N GLU A 288 11.18 -12.45 -13.31
CA GLU A 288 12.14 -12.71 -12.22
C GLU A 288 13.44 -11.95 -12.43
N ASP A 289 14.02 -12.00 -13.63
CA ASP A 289 15.23 -11.25 -13.97
C ASP A 289 14.98 -9.74 -13.90
N ALA A 290 13.79 -9.27 -14.28
CA ALA A 290 13.42 -7.87 -14.20
C ALA A 290 13.40 -7.33 -12.76
N PHE A 291 13.02 -8.14 -11.77
CA PHE A 291 13.13 -7.78 -10.35
C PHE A 291 14.57 -7.59 -9.90
N SER A 292 15.53 -8.29 -10.50
CA SER A 292 16.97 -8.13 -10.26
C SER A 292 17.63 -7.02 -11.10
N HIS A 293 16.89 -6.40 -12.03
CA HIS A 293 17.42 -5.40 -12.94
C HIS A 293 17.80 -4.10 -12.21
N SER A 294 18.88 -3.46 -12.66
CA SER A 294 19.45 -2.24 -12.05
C SER A 294 18.44 -1.09 -11.85
N LEU A 295 17.46 -0.96 -12.74
CA LEU A 295 16.38 0.03 -12.61
C LEU A 295 15.45 -0.29 -11.43
N MET A 296 15.07 -1.56 -11.24
CA MET A 296 14.29 -1.99 -10.06
C MET A 296 15.09 -1.78 -8.78
N SER A 297 16.38 -2.13 -8.77
CA SER A 297 17.24 -1.88 -7.61
C SER A 297 17.35 -0.39 -7.28
N THR A 298 17.39 0.49 -8.29
CA THR A 298 17.40 1.94 -8.10
C THR A 298 16.10 2.46 -7.48
N LEU A 299 14.95 1.96 -7.95
CA LEU A 299 13.64 2.28 -7.38
C LEU A 299 13.55 1.81 -5.92
N GLU A 300 14.02 0.60 -5.62
CA GLU A 300 14.06 0.06 -4.28
C GLU A 300 14.94 0.93 -3.36
N ILE A 301 16.19 1.22 -3.74
CA ILE A 301 17.10 2.08 -2.96
C ILE A 301 16.47 3.44 -2.67
N LEU A 302 15.79 4.04 -3.65
CA LEU A 302 15.08 5.30 -3.46
C LEU A 302 13.98 5.18 -2.40
N LEU A 303 13.20 4.10 -2.43
CA LEU A 303 12.15 3.83 -1.45
C LEU A 303 12.73 3.54 -0.05
N LEU A 304 13.86 2.84 0.03
CA LEU A 304 14.57 2.61 1.30
C LEU A 304 15.05 3.93 1.91
N ILE A 305 15.67 4.80 1.12
CA ILE A 305 16.11 6.13 1.55
C ILE A 305 14.90 6.96 2.00
N ALA A 306 13.81 6.96 1.21
CA ALA A 306 12.56 7.63 1.58
C ALA A 306 11.98 7.08 2.90
N GLY A 307 12.08 5.77 3.13
CA GLY A 307 11.68 5.11 4.37
C GLY A 307 12.50 5.60 5.57
N VAL A 308 13.82 5.71 5.43
CA VAL A 308 14.71 6.21 6.48
C VAL A 308 14.35 7.65 6.84
N PHE A 309 14.21 8.54 5.85
CA PHE A 309 13.80 9.93 6.11
C PHE A 309 12.39 10.02 6.72
N SER A 310 11.48 9.13 6.31
CA SER A 310 10.13 9.03 6.85
C SER A 310 10.11 8.61 8.32
N ILE A 311 11.00 7.70 8.74
CA ILE A 311 11.17 7.34 10.14
C ILE A 311 11.82 8.49 10.92
N CYS A 312 12.87 9.11 10.38
CA CYS A 312 13.54 10.26 11.00
C CYS A 312 12.57 11.41 11.29
N ILE A 313 11.73 11.80 10.32
CA ILE A 313 10.77 12.89 10.53
C ILE A 313 9.72 12.55 11.60
N LEU A 314 9.30 11.28 11.70
CA LEU A 314 8.37 10.83 12.74
C LEU A 314 8.98 10.95 14.14
N PHE A 315 10.23 10.54 14.32
CA PHE A 315 10.94 10.65 15.59
C PHE A 315 11.19 12.09 15.99
N VAL A 316 11.69 12.91 15.06
CA VAL A 316 11.99 14.33 15.28
C VAL A 316 10.72 15.09 15.63
N ASN A 317 9.64 14.90 14.87
CA ASN A 317 8.36 15.54 15.15
C ASN A 317 7.82 15.14 16.53
N ARG A 318 7.85 13.86 16.89
CA ARG A 318 7.39 13.37 18.20
C ARG A 318 8.21 13.96 19.35
N PHE A 319 9.52 14.08 19.20
CA PHE A 319 10.39 14.65 20.22
C PHE A 319 10.07 16.12 20.49
N TYR A 320 9.81 16.90 19.44
CA TYR A 320 9.51 18.32 19.58
C TYR A 320 8.07 18.61 20.03
N SER A 321 7.07 17.84 19.59
CA SER A 321 5.69 17.99 20.11
C SER A 321 5.59 17.72 21.62
N LYS A 322 6.40 16.80 22.16
CA LYS A 322 6.49 16.56 23.62
C LYS A 322 7.09 17.74 24.38
N LYS A 323 7.97 18.53 23.76
CA LYS A 323 8.57 19.71 24.39
C LYS A 323 7.59 20.88 24.46
N GLU A 324 6.74 21.05 23.44
CA GLU A 324 5.68 22.08 23.47
C GLU A 324 4.67 21.81 24.58
N SER A 325 4.17 20.58 24.75
CA SER A 325 3.22 20.27 25.82
C SER A 325 3.80 20.39 27.23
N ALA A 326 5.12 20.33 27.38
CA ALA A 326 5.81 20.49 28.67
C ALA A 326 6.11 21.97 29.02
N LEU A 327 5.97 22.89 28.05
CA LEU A 327 6.18 24.32 28.22
C LEU A 327 4.85 25.10 28.40
N GLU A 328 3.70 24.44 28.18
CA GLU A 328 2.35 24.99 28.42
C GLU A 328 1.82 24.72 29.84
N VAL A 329 2.70 24.59 30.83
CA VAL A 329 2.33 24.48 32.27
C VAL A 329 2.56 25.79 33.00
#